data_AF-A0A7S3VRB2-F1
#
_entry.id   AF-A0A7S3VRB2-F1
#
_cell.length_a   1.000
_cell.length_b   1.000
_cell.length_c   1.000
_cell.angle_alpha   90.00
_cell.angle_beta   90.00
_cell.angle_gamma   90.00
#
_symmetry.space_group_name_H-M   'P 1'
#
loop_
_entity.id
_entity.type
_entity.pdbx_description
1 polymer ?
#
loop_
_entity_poly.entity_id
_entity_poly.type
_entity_poly.pdbx_seq_one_letter_code
_entity_poly.pdbx_strand_id
1 'polypeptide(L)'
;MASFATFFKHNTHKELLKYLRTQFHVVAELPIMEAADTDSQRQVPAEVLEHIAAGVKLALRHRVGSELSPEQQEWEAKARSLLQQPEVEQRLLSLQRPLQDCCSDLQGIIDAALQRAQQPLSAGNQVAQEPDARWVAVTGFESDALLEAARQVLPPQMCSQLKEELHITLWHADDPALGPDQELQQCLLAAVGSEVAFEVTHIDFVPQGMAAAKVQLTSGPETALAKLSGCYLHITLVIGPSGQAKDSKLLDHAVVQHSNGAQRHALPEPLALVGQVLAVQE
;
A
#
# COMPACT_ATOMS: atom_id res chain seq x y z
N MET A 1 9.32 3.64 -33.98
CA MET A 1 10.35 4.06 -33.00
C MET A 1 9.86 5.06 -31.93
N ALA A 2 8.56 5.20 -31.63
CA ALA A 2 8.09 6.20 -30.65
C ALA A 2 7.12 5.64 -29.57
N SER A 3 7.28 4.39 -29.14
CA SER A 3 6.28 3.76 -28.25
C SER A 3 6.79 3.21 -26.93
N PHE A 4 8.09 3.17 -26.65
CA PHE A 4 8.58 2.71 -25.33
C PHE A 4 8.65 3.88 -24.35
N ALA A 5 9.39 4.93 -24.69
CA ALA A 5 9.41 6.16 -23.91
C ALA A 5 7.99 6.70 -23.67
N THR A 6 7.13 6.75 -24.69
CA THR A 6 5.76 7.31 -24.55
C THR A 6 4.82 6.46 -23.69
N PHE A 7 5.03 5.14 -23.61
CA PHE A 7 4.24 4.27 -22.73
C PHE A 7 4.69 4.40 -21.27
N PHE A 8 5.98 4.64 -21.02
CA PHE A 8 6.54 4.79 -19.68
C PHE A 8 6.59 6.25 -19.21
N LYS A 9 6.42 7.24 -20.11
CA LYS A 9 6.41 8.68 -19.78
C LYS A 9 5.23 9.09 -18.91
N HIS A 10 4.14 8.32 -18.96
CA HIS A 10 2.88 8.61 -18.29
C HIS A 10 2.54 7.60 -17.19
N ASN A 11 3.39 6.60 -16.98
CA ASN A 11 3.22 5.63 -15.91
C ASN A 11 4.31 5.84 -14.87
N THR A 12 3.91 6.14 -13.65
CA THR A 12 4.79 6.26 -12.50
C THR A 12 5.44 4.91 -12.18
N HIS A 13 6.58 4.94 -11.49
CA HIS A 13 7.27 3.72 -11.01
C HIS A 13 6.32 2.79 -10.24
N LYS A 14 5.46 3.36 -9.39
CA LYS A 14 4.40 2.66 -8.63
C LYS A 14 3.42 1.90 -9.54
N GLU A 15 2.97 2.52 -10.62
CA GLU A 15 1.99 1.91 -11.55
C GLU A 15 2.59 0.73 -12.32
N LEU A 16 3.85 0.86 -12.72
CA LEU A 16 4.61 -0.21 -13.37
C LEU A 16 4.87 -1.40 -12.45
N LEU A 17 5.24 -1.14 -11.20
CA LEU A 17 5.42 -2.18 -10.18
C LEU A 17 4.14 -2.93 -9.88
N LYS A 18 3.04 -2.18 -9.68
CA LYS A 18 1.71 -2.76 -9.47
C LYS A 18 1.35 -3.66 -10.64
N TYR A 19 1.60 -3.20 -11.86
CA TYR A 19 1.31 -3.95 -13.06
C TYR A 19 2.16 -5.24 -13.17
N LEU A 20 3.47 -5.16 -12.94
CA LEU A 20 4.38 -6.32 -12.97
C LEU A 20 4.04 -7.36 -11.91
N ARG A 21 3.66 -6.94 -10.69
CA ARG A 21 3.22 -7.83 -9.61
C ARG A 21 1.94 -8.60 -9.94
N THR A 22 1.12 -8.12 -10.89
CA THR A 22 -0.04 -8.90 -11.37
C THR A 22 0.33 -9.98 -12.39
N GLN A 23 1.52 -9.91 -12.99
CA GLN A 23 1.94 -10.80 -14.06
C GLN A 23 2.99 -11.83 -13.60
N PHE A 24 3.77 -11.50 -12.58
CA PHE A 24 4.82 -12.37 -12.05
C PHE A 24 4.59 -12.62 -10.55
N HIS A 25 4.72 -13.88 -10.12
CA HIS A 25 4.49 -14.30 -8.73
C HIS A 25 5.50 -13.71 -7.73
N VAL A 26 6.67 -13.29 -8.22
CA VAL A 26 7.69 -12.59 -7.42
C VAL A 26 8.30 -11.51 -8.31
N VAL A 27 8.20 -10.25 -7.88
CA VAL A 27 8.85 -9.10 -8.54
C VAL A 27 9.87 -8.55 -7.55
N ALA A 28 11.14 -8.84 -7.80
CA ALA A 28 12.23 -8.26 -7.05
C ALA A 28 12.56 -6.87 -7.62
N GLU A 29 12.46 -5.85 -6.77
CA GLU A 29 12.99 -4.53 -7.05
C GLU A 29 14.51 -4.59 -6.85
N LEU A 30 15.26 -4.69 -7.94
CA LEU A 30 16.71 -4.53 -7.87
C LEU A 30 17.01 -3.03 -7.95
N PRO A 31 17.62 -2.42 -6.93
CA PRO A 31 18.12 -1.06 -7.07
C PRO A 31 19.20 -1.08 -8.15
N ILE A 32 18.87 -0.61 -9.34
CA ILE A 32 19.88 -0.20 -10.30
C ILE A 32 20.53 1.01 -9.64
N MET A 33 21.79 0.88 -9.21
CA MET A 33 22.54 2.04 -8.77
C MET A 33 22.33 3.15 -9.80
N GLU A 34 21.83 4.31 -9.37
CA GLU A 34 22.07 5.53 -10.11
C GLU A 34 23.59 5.61 -10.22
N ALA A 35 24.09 5.32 -11.42
CA ALA A 35 25.47 5.58 -11.72
C ALA A 35 25.59 7.09 -11.52
N ALA A 36 26.21 7.49 -10.41
CA ALA A 36 26.75 8.83 -10.27
C ALA A 36 27.42 9.15 -11.60
N ASP A 37 26.96 10.24 -12.24
CA ASP A 37 27.39 10.69 -13.55
C ASP A 37 28.88 10.36 -13.77
N THR A 38 29.20 9.71 -14.90
CA THR A 38 30.56 9.49 -15.49
C THR A 38 31.12 8.06 -15.58
N ASP A 39 30.34 7.02 -15.90
CA ASP A 39 30.97 5.87 -16.57
C ASP A 39 30.06 5.13 -17.56
N SER A 40 30.28 5.37 -18.85
CA SER A 40 29.61 4.71 -19.98
C SER A 40 29.86 3.19 -20.05
N GLN A 41 30.67 2.65 -19.14
CA GLN A 41 30.97 1.22 -19.02
C GLN A 41 29.93 0.42 -18.20
N ARG A 42 29.04 1.08 -17.44
CA ARG A 42 28.07 0.42 -16.53
C ARG A 42 26.64 0.28 -17.09
N GLN A 43 26.40 0.68 -18.34
CA GLN A 43 25.06 0.62 -18.93
C GLN A 43 24.81 -0.74 -19.59
N VAL A 44 23.63 -1.32 -19.35
CA VAL A 44 23.14 -2.48 -20.10
C VAL A 44 22.95 -2.05 -21.57
N PRO A 45 23.40 -2.85 -22.57
CA PRO A 45 23.25 -2.48 -23.97
C PRO A 45 21.80 -2.15 -24.34
N ALA A 46 21.60 -1.06 -25.09
CA ALA A 46 20.26 -0.56 -25.45
C ALA A 46 19.41 -1.61 -26.17
N GLU A 47 20.03 -2.46 -26.99
CA GLU A 47 19.35 -3.56 -27.69
C GLU A 47 18.68 -4.56 -26.72
N VAL A 48 19.32 -4.84 -25.58
CA VAL A 48 18.76 -5.73 -24.54
C VAL A 48 17.54 -5.09 -23.90
N LEU A 49 17.65 -3.80 -23.55
CA LEU A 49 16.54 -3.03 -22.96
C LEU A 49 15.37 -2.90 -23.93
N GLU A 50 15.63 -2.63 -25.21
CA GLU A 50 14.63 -2.53 -26.27
C GLU A 50 13.95 -3.88 -26.56
N HIS A 51 14.69 -4.99 -26.43
CA HIS A 51 14.14 -6.32 -26.66
C HIS A 51 13.25 -6.80 -25.49
N ILE A 52 13.66 -6.55 -24.24
CA ILE A 52 12.84 -6.82 -23.04
C ILE A 52 11.57 -5.96 -23.09
N ALA A 53 11.71 -4.68 -23.44
CA ALA A 53 10.63 -3.74 -23.67
C ALA A 53 9.56 -4.22 -24.67
N ALA A 54 10.00 -4.79 -25.79
CA ALA A 54 9.11 -5.35 -26.80
C ALA A 54 8.39 -6.61 -26.28
N GLY A 55 9.10 -7.44 -25.51
CA GLY A 55 8.58 -8.63 -24.86
C GLY A 55 7.47 -8.40 -23.86
N VAL A 56 7.68 -7.44 -22.96
CA VAL A 56 6.67 -7.02 -22.00
C VAL A 56 5.40 -6.64 -22.77
N LYS A 57 5.48 -5.78 -23.79
CA LYS A 57 4.33 -5.41 -24.63
C LYS A 57 3.63 -6.59 -25.30
N LEU A 58 4.38 -7.60 -25.73
CA LEU A 58 3.85 -8.82 -26.33
C LEU A 58 3.08 -9.66 -25.28
N ALA A 59 3.63 -9.80 -24.07
CA ALA A 59 2.98 -10.46 -22.95
C ALA A 59 1.71 -9.73 -22.48
N LEU A 60 1.67 -8.39 -22.54
CA LEU A 60 0.52 -7.61 -22.04
C LEU A 60 -0.70 -7.71 -22.97
N ARG A 61 -0.48 -8.05 -24.25
CA ARG A 61 -1.52 -8.12 -25.28
C ARG A 61 -2.31 -9.41 -25.26
N HIS A 62 -1.80 -10.47 -24.64
CA HIS A 62 -2.42 -11.78 -24.64
C HIS A 62 -2.59 -12.28 -23.20
N ARG A 63 -3.76 -12.00 -22.61
CA ARG A 63 -4.19 -12.64 -21.36
C ARG A 63 -4.94 -13.93 -21.67
N VAL A 64 -4.59 -14.98 -20.93
CA VAL A 64 -5.28 -16.28 -20.77
C VAL A 64 -4.85 -17.40 -21.73
N GLY A 65 -4.12 -18.36 -21.17
CA GLY A 65 -3.71 -19.64 -21.77
C GLY A 65 -2.38 -20.12 -21.18
N SER A 66 -2.26 -21.39 -20.79
CA SER A 66 -1.05 -21.97 -20.18
C SER A 66 0.08 -22.24 -21.18
N GLU A 67 -0.12 -21.98 -22.47
CA GLU A 67 0.85 -22.21 -23.53
C GLU A 67 1.26 -20.89 -24.18
N LEU A 68 2.57 -20.62 -24.21
CA LEU A 68 3.15 -19.47 -24.89
C LEU A 68 2.89 -19.56 -26.39
N SER A 69 2.46 -18.46 -27.00
CA SER A 69 2.33 -18.40 -28.46
C SER A 69 3.70 -18.55 -29.14
N PRO A 70 3.77 -18.99 -30.41
CA PRO A 70 5.04 -19.11 -31.13
C PRO A 70 5.89 -17.83 -31.13
N GLU A 71 5.24 -16.66 -31.22
CA GLU A 71 5.92 -15.36 -31.15
C GLU A 71 6.49 -15.08 -29.75
N GLN A 72 5.82 -15.54 -28.69
CA GLN A 72 6.32 -15.43 -27.31
C GLN A 72 7.48 -16.38 -27.05
N GLN A 73 7.44 -17.59 -27.61
CA GLN A 73 8.54 -18.56 -27.51
C GLN A 73 9.79 -18.05 -28.25
N GLU A 74 9.62 -17.47 -29.43
CA GLU A 74 10.72 -16.87 -30.20
C GLU A 74 11.31 -15.65 -29.49
N TRP A 75 10.45 -14.81 -28.91
CA TRP A 75 10.88 -13.70 -28.06
C TRP A 75 11.65 -14.19 -26.83
N GLU A 76 11.12 -15.17 -26.08
CA GLU A 76 11.76 -15.68 -24.87
C GLU A 76 13.13 -16.30 -25.19
N ALA A 77 13.23 -17.07 -26.28
CA ALA A 77 14.48 -17.67 -26.71
C ALA A 77 15.53 -16.60 -27.04
N LYS A 78 15.12 -15.51 -27.68
CA LYS A 78 16.00 -14.39 -28.02
C LYS A 78 16.37 -13.55 -26.79
N ALA A 79 15.45 -13.30 -25.87
CA ALA A 79 15.72 -12.65 -24.60
C ALA A 79 16.71 -13.46 -23.74
N ARG A 80 16.52 -14.78 -23.66
CA ARG A 80 17.43 -15.70 -22.96
C ARG A 80 18.82 -15.67 -23.59
N SER A 81 18.90 -15.70 -24.92
CA SER A 81 20.18 -15.60 -25.63
C SER A 81 20.91 -14.27 -25.39
N LEU A 82 20.18 -13.15 -25.28
CA LEU A 82 20.76 -11.83 -25.01
C LEU A 82 21.25 -11.70 -23.56
N LEU A 83 20.49 -12.24 -22.60
CA LEU A 83 20.84 -12.21 -21.17
C LEU A 83 22.03 -13.12 -20.84
N GLN A 84 22.22 -14.21 -21.59
CA GLN A 84 23.35 -15.14 -21.46
C GLN A 84 24.61 -14.67 -22.19
N GLN A 85 24.61 -13.47 -22.80
CA GLN A 85 25.83 -12.93 -23.37
C GLN A 85 26.81 -12.59 -22.24
N PRO A 86 28.09 -13.02 -22.32
CA PRO A 86 29.05 -12.84 -21.23
C PRO A 86 29.20 -11.39 -20.75
N GLU A 87 29.11 -10.43 -21.68
CA GLU A 87 29.19 -9.00 -21.36
C GLU A 87 27.95 -8.49 -20.61
N VAL A 88 26.77 -9.05 -20.91
CA VAL A 88 25.52 -8.72 -20.23
C VAL A 88 25.48 -9.39 -18.87
N GLU A 89 25.90 -10.65 -18.77
CA GLU A 89 25.99 -11.39 -17.52
C GLU A 89 26.98 -10.72 -16.55
N GLN A 90 28.18 -10.36 -16.99
CA GLN A 90 29.16 -9.64 -16.16
C GLN A 90 28.65 -8.27 -15.70
N ARG A 91 27.88 -7.57 -16.54
CA ARG A 91 27.28 -6.27 -16.17
C ARG A 91 26.10 -6.44 -15.21
N LEU A 92 25.28 -7.48 -15.39
CA LEU A 92 24.21 -7.80 -14.43
C LEU A 92 24.79 -8.22 -13.08
N LEU A 93 25.89 -8.98 -13.08
CA LEU A 93 26.62 -9.33 -11.86
C LEU A 93 27.27 -8.11 -11.20
N SER A 94 27.75 -7.13 -11.97
CA SER A 94 28.31 -5.88 -11.40
C SER A 94 27.24 -4.91 -10.88
N LEU A 95 25.98 -5.09 -11.31
CA LEU A 95 24.80 -4.41 -10.77
C LEU A 95 24.22 -5.13 -9.53
N GLN A 96 24.67 -6.35 -9.23
CA GLN A 96 24.26 -7.09 -8.04
C GLN A 96 25.14 -6.72 -6.85
N ARG A 97 24.51 -6.36 -5.73
CA ARG A 97 25.20 -6.31 -4.44
C ARG A 97 25.37 -7.74 -3.91
N PRO A 98 26.55 -8.12 -3.41
CA PRO A 98 26.73 -9.38 -2.70
C PRO A 98 25.70 -9.52 -1.58
N LEU A 99 25.10 -10.70 -1.47
CA LEU A 99 24.09 -10.98 -0.43
C LEU A 99 24.63 -10.70 0.98
N GLN A 100 25.92 -10.92 1.20
CA GLN A 100 26.60 -10.62 2.48
C GLN A 100 26.57 -9.14 2.84
N ASP A 101 26.69 -8.23 1.85
CA ASP A 101 26.63 -6.80 2.10
C ASP A 101 25.19 -6.38 2.45
N CYS A 102 24.20 -6.95 1.76
CA CYS A 102 22.78 -6.75 2.09
C CYS A 102 22.44 -7.29 3.48
N CYS A 103 22.96 -8.47 3.85
CA CYS A 103 22.81 -9.04 5.18
C CYS A 103 23.48 -8.17 6.25
N SER A 104 24.65 -7.61 5.97
CA SER A 104 25.36 -6.70 6.89
C SER A 104 24.57 -5.41 7.12
N ASP A 105 24.00 -4.82 6.07
CA ASP A 105 23.15 -3.63 6.20
C ASP A 105 21.89 -3.94 7.00
N LEU A 106 21.22 -5.06 6.69
CA LEU A 106 20.01 -5.47 7.39
C LEU A 106 20.31 -5.75 8.87
N GLN A 107 21.43 -6.39 9.17
CA GLN A 107 21.89 -6.62 10.54
C GLN A 107 22.14 -5.29 11.26
N GLY A 108 22.80 -4.32 10.61
CA GLY A 108 23.02 -2.99 11.18
C GLY A 108 21.73 -2.23 11.46
N ILE A 109 20.72 -2.37 10.58
CA ILE A 109 19.39 -1.78 10.78
C ILE A 109 18.68 -2.44 11.98
N ILE A 110 18.73 -3.77 12.09
CA ILE A 110 18.15 -4.53 13.20
C ILE A 110 18.84 -4.15 14.51
N ASP A 111 20.16 -4.11 14.55
CA ASP A 111 20.93 -3.76 15.75
C ASP A 111 20.64 -2.33 16.20
N ALA A 112 20.53 -1.38 15.26
CA ALA A 112 20.15 0.00 15.55
C ALA A 112 18.69 0.13 16.04
N ALA A 113 17.78 -0.73 15.58
CA ALA A 113 16.40 -0.78 16.06
C ALA A 113 16.32 -1.37 17.47
N LEU A 114 17.07 -2.45 17.73
CA LEU A 114 17.18 -3.07 19.04
C LEU A 114 17.80 -2.12 20.08
N GLN A 115 18.85 -1.39 19.70
CA GLN A 115 19.45 -0.36 20.58
C GLN A 115 18.47 0.77 20.90
N ARG A 116 17.67 1.22 19.93
CA ARG A 116 16.60 2.22 20.16
C ARG A 116 15.52 1.68 21.09
N ALA A 117 15.14 0.41 20.96
CA ALA A 117 14.15 -0.23 21.84
C ALA A 117 14.66 -0.46 23.27
N GLN A 118 15.98 -0.54 23.46
CA GLN A 118 16.62 -0.75 24.77
C GLN A 118 16.99 0.55 25.50
N GLN A 119 16.89 1.71 24.85
CA GLN A 119 17.13 2.98 25.52
C GLN A 119 15.95 3.33 26.43
N PRO A 120 16.18 3.60 27.73
CA PRO A 120 15.12 4.12 28.60
C PRO A 120 14.70 5.49 28.08
N LEU A 121 13.39 5.69 27.93
CA LEU A 121 12.72 6.96 27.60
C LEU A 121 13.16 8.07 28.57
N SER A 122 14.32 8.65 28.32
CA SER A 122 14.84 9.79 29.04
C SER A 122 14.34 11.02 28.31
N ALA A 123 13.37 11.70 28.93
CA ALA A 123 12.83 12.96 28.44
C ALA A 123 13.98 13.95 28.20
N GLY A 124 14.14 14.41 26.95
CA GLY A 124 15.16 15.39 26.62
C GLY A 124 15.32 15.63 25.14
N ASN A 125 14.54 16.58 24.62
CA ASN A 125 14.86 17.46 23.49
C ASN A 125 15.89 16.93 22.47
N GLN A 126 15.41 16.22 21.47
CA GLN A 126 15.94 16.39 20.13
C GLN A 126 14.78 16.79 19.23
N VAL A 127 14.94 17.95 18.60
CA VAL A 127 14.11 18.43 17.49
C VAL A 127 14.29 17.41 16.37
N ALA A 128 13.47 16.37 16.41
CA ALA A 128 13.38 15.39 15.34
C ALA A 128 12.83 16.12 14.11
N GLN A 129 13.48 15.95 12.96
CA GLN A 129 12.88 16.31 11.68
C GLN A 129 11.44 15.77 11.68
N GLU A 130 10.46 16.66 11.52
CA GLU A 130 9.06 16.28 11.49
C GLU A 130 8.89 15.15 10.47
N PRO A 131 8.33 14.00 10.86
CA PRO A 131 7.96 12.99 9.88
C PRO A 131 6.99 13.64 8.90
N ASP A 132 7.39 13.76 7.63
CA ASP A 132 6.50 14.19 6.54
C ASP A 132 5.54 13.05 6.20
N ALA A 133 4.72 12.67 7.18
CA ALA A 133 3.73 11.62 7.01
C ALA A 133 2.53 12.22 6.27
N ARG A 134 2.16 11.58 5.17
CA ARG A 134 0.96 11.96 4.41
C ARG A 134 -0.31 11.57 5.14
N TRP A 135 -0.29 10.43 5.84
CA TRP A 135 -1.40 9.95 6.65
C TRP A 135 -0.94 9.04 7.78
N VAL A 136 -1.78 8.94 8.81
CA VAL A 136 -1.59 8.06 9.97
C VAL A 136 -2.84 7.19 10.13
N ALA A 137 -2.63 5.91 10.43
CA ALA A 137 -3.70 4.93 10.52
C ALA A 137 -3.46 3.81 11.54
N VAL A 138 -4.52 3.07 11.83
CA VAL A 138 -4.45 1.78 12.52
C VAL A 138 -4.46 0.65 11.49
N THR A 139 -3.52 -0.28 11.60
CA THR A 139 -3.38 -1.48 10.74
C THR A 139 -3.03 -2.71 11.58
N GLY A 140 -2.87 -3.88 10.95
CA GLY A 140 -2.34 -5.08 11.59
C GLY A 140 -3.28 -5.73 12.61
N PHE A 141 -4.59 -5.55 12.46
CA PHE A 141 -5.61 -6.19 13.30
C PHE A 141 -6.19 -7.44 12.61
N GLU A 142 -6.63 -8.40 13.41
CA GLU A 142 -7.28 -9.63 12.94
C GLU A 142 -8.64 -9.32 12.31
N SER A 143 -8.73 -9.41 10.99
CA SER A 143 -9.89 -8.92 10.23
C SER A 143 -10.93 -9.98 9.87
N ASP A 144 -10.66 -11.26 10.14
CA ASP A 144 -11.52 -12.37 9.69
C ASP A 144 -12.95 -12.27 10.20
N ALA A 145 -13.13 -11.95 11.49
CA ALA A 145 -14.46 -11.77 12.09
C ALA A 145 -15.22 -10.60 11.45
N LEU A 146 -14.52 -9.51 11.12
CA LEU A 146 -15.11 -8.35 10.46
C LEU A 146 -15.53 -8.67 9.02
N LEU A 147 -14.66 -9.35 8.27
CA LEU A 147 -14.95 -9.76 6.89
C LEU A 147 -16.11 -10.74 6.84
N GLU A 148 -16.21 -11.66 7.81
CA GLU A 148 -17.32 -12.58 7.90
C GLU A 148 -18.64 -11.87 8.23
N ALA A 149 -18.63 -10.96 9.21
CA ALA A 149 -19.78 -10.11 9.50
C ALA A 149 -20.21 -9.30 8.26
N ALA A 150 -19.25 -8.77 7.50
CA ALA A 150 -19.54 -8.06 6.25
C ALA A 150 -20.21 -8.95 5.20
N ARG A 151 -19.79 -10.21 5.03
CA ARG A 151 -20.41 -11.14 4.07
C ARG A 151 -21.85 -11.48 4.41
N GLN A 152 -22.22 -11.47 5.69
CA GLN A 152 -23.59 -11.74 6.13
C GLN A 152 -24.55 -10.58 5.83
N VAL A 153 -24.02 -9.37 5.72
CA VAL A 153 -24.81 -8.14 5.58
C VAL A 153 -24.82 -7.62 4.15
N LEU A 154 -23.68 -7.69 3.46
CA LEU A 154 -23.51 -7.08 2.16
C LEU A 154 -24.18 -7.90 1.06
N PRO A 155 -24.67 -7.24 -0.02
CA PRO A 155 -25.12 -7.92 -1.21
C PRO A 155 -24.04 -8.85 -1.78
N PRO A 156 -24.37 -10.04 -2.32
CA PRO A 156 -23.38 -11.02 -2.79
C PRO A 156 -22.34 -10.46 -3.78
N GLN A 157 -22.77 -9.55 -4.66
CA GLN A 157 -21.90 -8.87 -5.63
C GLN A 157 -20.82 -7.98 -5.01
N MET A 158 -21.05 -7.48 -3.80
CA MET A 158 -20.08 -6.67 -3.05
C MET A 158 -19.13 -7.56 -2.24
N CYS A 159 -19.57 -8.75 -1.81
CA CYS A 159 -18.75 -9.68 -1.06
C CYS A 159 -17.49 -10.12 -1.84
N SER A 160 -17.60 -10.26 -3.17
CA SER A 160 -16.45 -10.57 -4.04
C SER A 160 -15.47 -9.40 -4.23
N GLN A 161 -15.81 -8.21 -3.73
CA GLN A 161 -15.02 -6.98 -3.86
C GLN A 161 -14.47 -6.51 -2.50
N LEU A 162 -14.62 -7.32 -1.46
CA LEU A 162 -14.05 -7.02 -0.15
C LEU A 162 -12.53 -6.86 -0.26
N LYS A 163 -12.02 -5.77 0.31
CA LYS A 163 -10.57 -5.54 0.41
C LYS A 163 -9.94 -6.53 1.39
N GLU A 164 -8.75 -7.00 1.03
CA GLU A 164 -7.91 -7.81 1.92
C GLU A 164 -7.08 -6.93 2.85
N GLU A 165 -6.58 -5.79 2.35
CA GLU A 165 -5.83 -4.82 3.13
C GLU A 165 -6.76 -3.78 3.77
N LEU A 166 -6.95 -3.93 5.08
CA LEU A 166 -7.81 -3.07 5.90
C LEU A 166 -6.99 -2.17 6.81
N HIS A 167 -7.47 -0.94 6.97
CA HIS A 167 -6.90 0.03 7.91
C HIS A 167 -7.98 1.04 8.32
N ILE A 168 -7.71 1.76 9.41
CA ILE A 168 -8.51 2.90 9.88
C ILE A 168 -7.67 4.15 9.71
N THR A 169 -8.05 5.06 8.81
CA THR A 169 -7.36 6.35 8.71
C THR A 169 -7.74 7.23 9.91
N LEU A 170 -6.75 7.59 10.73
CA LEU A 170 -6.90 8.47 11.89
C LEU A 170 -6.68 9.94 11.51
N TRP A 171 -5.74 10.18 10.60
CA TRP A 171 -5.41 11.52 10.12
C TRP A 171 -4.85 11.45 8.70
N HIS A 172 -5.10 12.49 7.89
CA HIS A 172 -4.59 12.60 6.53
C HIS A 172 -4.33 14.08 6.21
N ALA A 173 -3.21 14.41 5.58
CA ALA A 173 -2.83 15.79 5.27
C ALA A 173 -3.88 16.53 4.44
N ASP A 174 -4.42 15.84 3.42
CA ASP A 174 -5.49 16.37 2.55
C ASP A 174 -6.90 16.35 3.18
N ASP A 175 -7.07 15.94 4.45
CA ASP A 175 -8.37 16.03 5.12
C ASP A 175 -8.69 17.48 5.50
N PRO A 176 -9.78 18.09 5.03
CA PRO A 176 -10.05 19.51 5.27
C PRO A 176 -10.40 19.83 6.73
N ALA A 177 -10.85 18.86 7.52
CA ALA A 177 -11.22 19.03 8.92
C ALA A 177 -10.06 18.68 9.86
N LEU A 178 -9.45 17.51 9.65
CA LEU A 178 -8.41 16.98 10.54
C LEU A 178 -6.99 17.29 10.05
N GLY A 179 -6.77 17.44 8.75
CA GLY A 179 -5.45 17.68 8.16
C GLY A 179 -4.72 18.90 8.74
N PRO A 180 -5.40 20.05 8.95
CA PRO A 180 -4.78 21.21 9.59
C PRO A 180 -4.48 21.05 11.10
N ASP A 181 -4.96 19.99 11.76
CA ASP A 181 -4.79 19.80 13.20
C ASP A 181 -3.39 19.25 13.53
N GLN A 182 -2.44 20.16 13.74
CA GLN A 182 -1.04 19.83 14.06
C GLN A 182 -0.89 19.09 15.38
N GLU A 183 -1.72 19.41 16.38
CA GLU A 183 -1.65 18.75 17.69
C GLU A 183 -2.08 17.27 17.57
N LEU A 184 -3.14 17.00 16.80
CA LEU A 184 -3.55 15.64 16.48
C LEU A 184 -2.46 14.92 15.70
N GLN A 185 -1.89 15.56 14.67
CA GLN A 185 -0.82 14.98 13.85
C GLN A 185 0.39 14.59 14.71
N GLN A 186 0.90 15.51 15.54
CA GLN A 186 2.06 15.25 16.40
C GLN A 186 1.76 14.16 17.43
N CYS A 187 0.57 14.16 18.02
CA CYS A 187 0.13 13.13 18.94
C CYS A 187 0.13 11.73 18.29
N LEU A 188 -0.42 11.63 17.08
CA LEU A 188 -0.50 10.38 16.33
C LEU A 188 0.87 9.90 15.84
N LEU A 189 1.75 10.82 15.43
CA LEU A 189 3.13 10.50 15.05
C LEU A 189 3.95 9.98 16.24
N ALA A 190 3.76 10.56 17.44
CA ALA A 190 4.39 10.07 18.66
C ALA A 190 3.88 8.68 19.08
N ALA A 191 2.69 8.28 18.62
CA ALA A 191 2.06 7.01 18.94
C ALA A 191 2.37 5.89 17.93
N VAL A 192 3.12 6.15 16.87
CA VAL A 192 3.49 5.14 15.86
C VAL A 192 4.15 3.92 16.53
N GLY A 193 3.69 2.72 16.16
CA GLY A 193 4.10 1.45 16.76
C GLY A 193 3.35 1.08 18.04
N SER A 194 2.53 1.97 18.59
CA SER A 194 1.69 1.66 19.76
C SER A 194 0.41 0.94 19.36
N GLU A 195 -0.13 0.15 20.29
CA GLU A 195 -1.42 -0.52 20.12
C GLU A 195 -2.60 0.42 20.38
N VAL A 196 -3.66 0.22 19.61
CA VAL A 196 -4.94 0.92 19.69
C VAL A 196 -6.05 -0.11 19.67
N ALA A 197 -6.91 -0.08 20.70
CA ALA A 197 -8.12 -0.87 20.75
C ALA A 197 -9.31 -0.07 20.21
N PHE A 198 -10.20 -0.76 19.51
CA PHE A 198 -11.37 -0.16 18.90
C PHE A 198 -12.49 -1.18 18.74
N GLU A 199 -13.69 -0.67 18.54
CA GLU A 199 -14.89 -1.48 18.31
C GLU A 199 -15.50 -1.16 16.96
N VAL A 200 -15.94 -2.20 16.25
CA VAL A 200 -16.82 -2.06 15.09
C VAL A 200 -18.24 -2.31 15.53
N THR A 201 -19.13 -1.34 15.29
CA THR A 201 -20.52 -1.41 15.77
C THR A 201 -21.54 -1.63 14.65
N HIS A 202 -21.26 -1.10 13.46
CA HIS A 202 -22.19 -1.14 12.32
C HIS A 202 -21.42 -1.22 11.00
N ILE A 203 -22.07 -1.77 9.97
CA ILE A 203 -21.62 -1.72 8.58
C ILE A 203 -22.58 -0.84 7.80
N ASP A 204 -22.04 0.21 7.19
CA ASP A 204 -22.76 1.13 6.34
C ASP A 204 -22.42 0.82 4.88
N PHE A 205 -23.43 0.77 4.01
CA PHE A 205 -23.20 0.55 2.58
C PHE A 205 -24.23 1.24 1.69
N VAL A 206 -23.81 1.55 0.47
CA VAL A 206 -24.68 1.89 -0.65
C VAL A 206 -24.65 0.75 -1.67
N PRO A 207 -25.80 0.26 -2.17
CA PRO A 207 -25.87 -0.85 -3.13
C PRO A 207 -25.05 -0.63 -4.42
N GLN A 208 -24.74 0.62 -4.72
CA GLN A 208 -23.95 1.06 -5.89
C GLN A 208 -22.45 0.75 -5.75
N GLY A 209 -22.03 0.09 -4.66
CA GLY A 209 -20.72 -0.55 -4.56
C GLY A 209 -19.78 0.07 -3.54
N MET A 210 -20.26 0.75 -2.50
CA MET A 210 -19.39 1.27 -1.44
C MET A 210 -19.86 0.75 -0.09
N ALA A 211 -18.93 0.24 0.71
CA ALA A 211 -19.21 -0.24 2.06
C ALA A 211 -18.06 0.11 3.01
N ALA A 212 -18.41 0.48 4.24
CA ALA A 212 -17.45 0.73 5.30
C ALA A 212 -17.99 0.25 6.66
N ALA A 213 -17.09 -0.21 7.51
CA ALA A 213 -17.41 -0.56 8.88
C ALA A 213 -17.15 0.65 9.79
N LYS A 214 -18.14 1.09 10.56
CA LYS A 214 -17.99 2.21 11.50
C LYS A 214 -17.19 1.76 12.72
N VAL A 215 -16.18 2.55 13.05
CA VAL A 215 -15.24 2.29 14.14
C VAL A 215 -15.42 3.31 15.25
N GLN A 216 -15.27 2.86 16.50
CA GLN A 216 -15.09 3.69 17.67
C GLN A 216 -13.81 3.28 18.39
N LEU A 217 -12.89 4.22 18.61
CA LEU A 217 -11.70 3.96 19.41
C LEU A 217 -12.08 3.82 20.88
N THR A 218 -11.54 2.79 21.54
CA THR A 218 -11.78 2.51 22.96
C THR A 218 -10.50 2.67 23.79
N SER A 219 -9.33 2.60 23.16
CA SER A 219 -8.05 2.97 23.76
C SER A 219 -7.14 3.66 22.73
N GLY A 220 -6.07 4.30 23.21
CA GLY A 220 -5.10 5.01 22.38
C GLY A 220 -4.66 6.32 23.03
N PRO A 221 -3.93 7.17 22.30
CA PRO A 221 -3.50 8.47 22.80
C PRO A 221 -4.69 9.35 23.19
N GLU A 222 -4.68 9.93 24.38
CA GLU A 222 -5.82 10.68 24.95
C GLU A 222 -6.27 11.83 24.03
N THR A 223 -5.33 12.60 23.48
CA THR A 223 -5.63 13.68 22.53
C THR A 223 -6.31 13.16 21.27
N ALA A 224 -5.88 12.00 20.75
CA ALA A 224 -6.51 11.38 19.59
C ALA A 224 -7.95 10.91 19.92
N LEU A 225 -8.15 10.26 21.07
CA LEU A 225 -9.49 9.85 21.52
C LEU A 225 -10.44 11.04 21.64
N ALA A 226 -9.99 12.13 22.25
CA ALA A 226 -10.79 13.34 22.42
C ALA A 226 -11.17 13.95 21.06
N LYS A 227 -10.19 14.16 20.18
CA LYS A 227 -10.40 14.83 18.88
C LYS A 227 -11.16 13.98 17.87
N LEU A 228 -11.04 12.66 17.93
CA LEU A 228 -11.69 11.76 16.98
C LEU A 228 -13.05 11.22 17.46
N SER A 229 -13.42 11.47 18.72
CA SER A 229 -14.68 10.96 19.32
C SER A 229 -15.96 11.32 18.56
N GLY A 230 -15.97 12.45 17.86
CA GLY A 230 -17.09 12.90 17.03
C GLY A 230 -16.94 12.61 15.53
N CYS A 231 -15.84 11.99 15.12
CA CYS A 231 -15.54 11.74 13.70
C CYS A 231 -16.14 10.42 13.23
N TYR A 232 -16.47 10.34 11.94
CA TYR A 232 -16.80 9.07 11.31
C TYR A 232 -15.53 8.29 10.97
N LEU A 233 -14.94 7.67 11.99
CA LEU A 233 -13.88 6.69 11.80
C LEU A 233 -14.46 5.41 11.20
N HIS A 234 -13.76 4.87 10.22
CA HIS A 234 -14.25 3.71 9.50
C HIS A 234 -13.12 2.89 8.88
N ILE A 235 -13.45 1.64 8.57
CA ILE A 235 -12.65 0.73 7.74
C ILE A 235 -13.37 0.64 6.39
N THR A 236 -12.75 1.08 5.31
CA THR A 236 -13.31 0.89 3.96
C THR A 236 -13.24 -0.59 3.59
N LEU A 237 -14.41 -1.19 3.34
CA LEU A 237 -14.54 -2.61 2.99
C LEU A 237 -14.63 -2.81 1.47
N VAL A 238 -15.40 -1.96 0.78
CA VAL A 238 -15.63 -2.04 -0.67
C VAL A 238 -15.57 -0.65 -1.29
N ILE A 239 -14.91 -0.55 -2.45
CA ILE A 239 -14.85 0.66 -3.26
C ILE A 239 -15.36 0.30 -4.66
N GLY A 240 -16.41 1.00 -5.09
CA GLY A 240 -17.02 0.75 -6.39
C GLY A 240 -16.10 1.19 -7.55
N PRO A 241 -16.36 0.76 -8.79
CA PRO A 241 -15.51 1.02 -9.95
C PRO A 241 -15.22 2.50 -10.23
N SER A 242 -16.10 3.39 -9.76
CA SER A 242 -16.01 4.84 -9.93
C SER A 242 -15.76 5.60 -8.62
N GLY A 243 -15.61 4.92 -7.49
CA GLY A 243 -15.42 5.53 -6.17
C GLY A 243 -13.96 5.63 -5.78
N GLN A 244 -13.63 6.58 -4.91
CA GLN A 244 -12.35 6.64 -4.20
C GLN A 244 -12.55 6.24 -2.74
N ALA A 245 -11.51 5.70 -2.10
CA ALA A 245 -11.58 5.30 -0.68
C ALA A 245 -12.08 6.44 0.23
N LYS A 246 -11.65 7.68 -0.06
CA LYS A 246 -12.04 8.90 0.66
C LYS A 246 -13.55 9.15 0.66
N ASP A 247 -14.28 8.65 -0.35
CA ASP A 247 -15.72 8.84 -0.48
C ASP A 247 -16.48 8.04 0.60
N SER A 248 -15.82 7.05 1.21
CA SER A 248 -16.36 6.27 2.34
C SER A 248 -16.66 7.15 3.55
N LYS A 249 -15.98 8.30 3.71
CA LYS A 249 -16.27 9.30 4.76
C LYS A 249 -17.68 9.88 4.64
N LEU A 250 -18.28 9.82 3.45
CA LEU A 250 -19.62 10.35 3.18
C LEU A 250 -20.73 9.36 3.51
N LEU A 251 -20.41 8.10 3.83
CA LEU A 251 -21.41 7.04 4.07
C LEU A 251 -22.28 7.35 5.29
N ASP A 252 -21.73 7.86 6.38
CA ASP A 252 -22.52 8.24 7.57
C ASP A 252 -23.58 9.28 7.21
N HIS A 253 -23.19 10.30 6.43
CA HIS A 253 -24.11 11.30 5.94
C HIS A 253 -25.14 10.71 4.97
N ALA A 254 -24.73 9.85 4.03
CA ALA A 254 -25.63 9.22 3.08
C ALA A 254 -26.67 8.34 3.78
N VAL A 255 -26.28 7.60 4.83
CA VAL A 255 -27.18 6.81 5.69
C VAL A 255 -28.18 7.72 6.41
N VAL A 256 -27.70 8.79 7.06
CA VAL A 256 -28.56 9.73 7.79
C VAL A 256 -29.56 10.42 6.85
N GLN A 257 -29.15 10.73 5.62
CA GLN A 257 -29.99 11.36 4.60
C GLN A 257 -30.80 10.34 3.77
N HIS A 258 -30.70 9.04 4.05
CA HIS A 258 -31.30 7.96 3.26
C HIS A 258 -31.03 8.08 1.74
N SER A 259 -29.87 8.61 1.38
CA SER A 259 -29.52 8.94 0.01
C SER A 259 -29.01 7.70 -0.74
N ASN A 260 -29.35 7.57 -2.02
CA ASN A 260 -28.86 6.50 -2.89
C ASN A 260 -29.08 5.07 -2.35
N GLY A 261 -30.12 4.89 -1.52
CA GLY A 261 -30.39 3.61 -0.88
C GLY A 261 -29.35 3.20 0.14
N ALA A 262 -28.62 4.15 0.75
CA ALA A 262 -27.68 3.89 1.83
C ALA A 262 -28.37 3.20 3.01
N GLN A 263 -27.71 2.18 3.54
CA GLN A 263 -28.21 1.38 4.66
C GLN A 263 -27.15 1.30 5.75
N ARG A 264 -27.63 1.27 6.99
CA ARG A 264 -26.85 0.93 8.17
C ARG A 264 -27.34 -0.39 8.73
N HIS A 265 -26.41 -1.31 8.91
CA HIS A 265 -26.69 -2.57 9.56
C HIS A 265 -25.89 -2.65 10.86
N ALA A 266 -26.60 -2.74 11.98
CA ALA A 266 -25.97 -2.98 13.28
C ALA A 266 -25.42 -4.41 13.32
N LEU A 267 -24.21 -4.56 13.86
CA LEU A 267 -23.72 -5.89 14.19
C LEU A 267 -24.49 -6.43 15.40
N PRO A 268 -24.75 -7.75 15.50
CA PRO A 268 -25.42 -8.34 16.65
C PRO A 268 -24.71 -8.03 17.97
N GLU A 269 -23.37 -8.04 17.94
CA GLU A 269 -22.49 -7.64 19.03
C GLU A 269 -21.34 -6.79 18.45
N PRO A 270 -20.86 -5.76 19.16
CA PRO A 270 -19.67 -5.01 18.75
C PRO A 270 -18.45 -5.91 18.63
N LEU A 271 -17.69 -5.77 17.55
CA LEU A 271 -16.42 -6.48 17.37
C LEU A 271 -15.28 -5.67 17.97
N ALA A 272 -14.74 -6.12 19.09
CA ALA A 272 -13.56 -5.54 19.70
C ALA A 272 -12.28 -6.04 19.01
N LEU A 273 -11.46 -5.11 18.55
CA LEU A 273 -10.25 -5.35 17.77
C LEU A 273 -9.09 -4.52 18.32
N VAL A 274 -7.87 -4.99 18.08
CA VAL A 274 -6.63 -4.30 18.44
C VAL A 274 -5.74 -4.25 17.21
N GLY A 275 -5.24 -3.06 16.88
CA GLY A 275 -4.27 -2.85 15.81
C GLY A 275 -3.14 -1.93 16.26
N GLN A 276 -2.24 -1.62 15.34
CA GLN A 276 -1.07 -0.77 15.59
C GLN A 276 -1.14 0.52 14.77
N VAL A 277 -0.67 1.61 15.36
CA VAL A 277 -0.53 2.89 14.68
C VAL A 277 0.63 2.85 13.70
N LEU A 278 0.39 3.24 12.45
CA LEU A 278 1.38 3.35 11.39
C LEU A 278 1.29 4.74 10.76
N ALA A 279 2.45 5.35 10.49
CA ALA A 279 2.57 6.53 9.66
C ALA A 279 3.08 6.15 8.27
N VAL A 280 2.51 6.76 7.22
CA VAL A 280 2.88 6.49 5.83
C VAL A 280 3.35 7.77 5.15
N GLN A 281 4.55 7.70 4.57
CA GLN A 281 5.13 8.71 3.69
C GLN A 281 4.85 8.27 2.25
N GLU A 282 4.35 9.17 1.40
CA GLU A 282 4.13 8.87 -0.03
C GLU A 282 4.92 9.80 -0.94
#